data_AF-A0A2X2C8M7-F1
#
_entry.id   AF-A0A2X2C8M7-F1
#
_cell.length_a   1.000
_cell.length_b   1.000
_cell.length_c   1.000
_cell.angle_alpha   90.00
_cell.angle_beta   90.00
_cell.angle_gamma   90.00
#
_symmetry.space_group_name_H-M   'P 1'
#
loop_
_entity.id
_entity.type
_entity.pdbx_description
1 polymer ?
#
loop_
_entity_poly.entity_id
_entity_poly.type
_entity_poly.pdbx_seq_one_letter_code
_entity_poly.pdbx_strand_id
1 'polypeptide(L)'
;MPLNSTEPNNSYFNLLVAAAIACAYQRVVSSVHPHDEQRSAAAKQACRSANEQAIRSIEALARHCRHNNQDARKSPLYEAFGDLAWVYDERFEQGRVVPCLHLTPESIYQAIEVGNTLKWQEWTITSSRPKEITDEYGQPAWERTVTAFDGKGGRVFFEDTTPRARARQIYTLIAGSDYGPKDCLGADRTHLYESW
;
A
#
# COMPACT_ATOMS: atom_id res chain seq x y z
N MET A 1 40.33 0.01 -4.89
CA MET A 1 39.38 0.93 -5.53
C MET A 1 37.98 0.36 -5.39
N PRO A 2 37.08 0.92 -4.57
CA PRO A 2 35.67 0.64 -4.64
C PRO A 2 35.01 1.62 -5.60
N LEU A 3 34.16 1.12 -6.50
CA LEU A 3 33.31 1.94 -7.36
C LEU A 3 32.27 2.62 -6.47
N ASN A 4 32.49 3.91 -6.20
CA ASN A 4 31.48 4.81 -5.67
C ASN A 4 30.34 4.92 -6.69
N SER A 5 29.28 4.13 -6.50
CA SER A 5 27.98 4.41 -7.09
C SER A 5 27.44 5.69 -6.47
N THR A 6 27.73 6.81 -7.12
CA THR A 6 27.07 8.09 -6.88
C THR A 6 25.65 8.01 -7.44
N GLU A 7 24.76 7.28 -6.74
CA GLU A 7 23.35 7.63 -6.87
C GLU A 7 23.21 9.07 -6.36
N PRO A 8 22.61 9.98 -7.13
CA PRO A 8 22.35 11.32 -6.64
C PRO A 8 21.53 11.14 -5.36
N ASN A 9 22.06 11.66 -4.26
CA ASN A 9 21.43 11.64 -2.95
C ASN A 9 20.18 12.53 -3.08
N ASN A 10 19.11 11.96 -3.65
CA ASN A 10 17.88 12.65 -3.96
C ASN A 10 17.21 12.93 -2.63
N SER A 11 17.55 14.11 -2.09
CA SER A 11 17.00 14.57 -0.82
C SER A 11 15.47 14.53 -0.89
N TYR A 12 14.83 14.24 0.24
CA TYR A 12 13.38 14.26 0.40
C TYR A 12 12.74 15.51 -0.24
N PHE A 13 13.36 16.68 -0.02
CA PHE A 13 12.89 17.94 -0.59
C PHE A 13 12.90 17.93 -2.13
N ASN A 14 13.98 17.44 -2.75
CA ASN A 14 14.07 17.38 -4.21
C ASN A 14 13.02 16.45 -4.81
N LEU A 15 12.77 15.30 -4.17
CA LEU A 15 11.74 14.35 -4.62
C LEU A 15 10.33 14.94 -4.46
N LEU A 16 10.08 15.64 -3.36
CA LEU A 16 8.81 16.29 -3.08
C LEU A 16 8.52 17.41 -4.09
N VAL A 17 9.50 18.27 -4.37
CA VAL A 17 9.38 19.34 -5.37
C VAL A 17 9.23 18.76 -6.77
N ALA A 18 9.99 17.72 -7.12
CA ALA A 18 9.89 17.07 -8.43
C ALA A 18 8.49 16.45 -8.64
N ALA A 19 7.93 15.78 -7.63
CA ALA A 19 6.57 15.24 -7.69
C ALA A 19 5.53 16.35 -7.84
N ALA A 20 5.62 17.43 -7.06
CA ALA A 20 4.70 18.56 -7.13
C ALA A 20 4.74 19.24 -8.51
N ILE A 21 5.93 19.49 -9.06
CA ILE A 21 6.11 20.09 -10.39
C ILE A 21 5.54 19.17 -11.47
N ALA A 22 5.80 17.86 -11.40
CA ALA A 22 5.29 16.91 -12.40
C ALA A 22 3.75 16.85 -12.38
N CYS A 23 3.13 16.89 -11.21
CA CYS A 23 1.66 16.94 -11.08
C CYS A 23 1.08 18.27 -11.59
N ALA A 24 1.73 19.39 -11.30
CA ALA A 24 1.33 20.69 -11.83
C ALA A 24 1.43 20.72 -13.37
N TYR A 25 2.53 20.21 -13.92
CA TYR A 25 2.73 20.10 -15.36
C TYR A 25 1.66 19.22 -16.03
N GLN A 26 1.37 18.05 -15.44
CA GLN A 26 0.32 17.16 -15.92
C GLN A 26 -1.04 17.86 -15.97
N ARG A 27 -1.42 18.62 -14.94
CA ARG A 27 -2.67 19.40 -14.93
C ARG A 27 -2.70 20.47 -16.02
N VAL A 28 -1.59 21.19 -16.22
CA VAL A 28 -1.48 22.18 -17.30
C VAL A 28 -1.66 21.51 -18.67
N VAL A 29 -0.95 20.42 -18.95
CA VAL A 29 -1.07 19.69 -20.22
C VAL A 29 -2.50 19.19 -20.45
N SER A 30 -3.15 18.64 -19.43
CA SER A 30 -4.54 18.18 -19.50
C SER A 30 -5.54 19.32 -19.72
N SER A 31 -5.27 20.52 -19.19
CA SER A 31 -6.11 21.71 -19.39
C SER A 31 -5.99 22.29 -20.81
N VAL A 32 -4.79 22.27 -21.40
CA VAL A 32 -4.53 22.73 -22.77
C VAL A 32 -5.08 21.76 -23.81
N HIS A 33 -5.08 20.47 -23.48
CA HIS A 33 -5.62 19.41 -24.31
C HIS A 33 -6.76 18.71 -23.55
N PRO A 34 -7.98 19.25 -23.45
CA PRO A 34 -9.10 18.56 -22.80
C PRO A 34 -9.49 17.27 -23.54
N HIS A 35 -10.11 16.32 -22.83
CA HIS A 35 -10.43 14.97 -23.34
C HIS A 35 -11.44 15.04 -24.49
N ASP A 36 -10.93 15.19 -25.71
CA ASP A 36 -11.71 15.17 -26.93
C ASP A 36 -11.23 14.01 -27.81
N GLU A 37 -12.17 13.27 -28.39
CA GLU A 37 -11.88 12.16 -29.30
C GLU A 37 -11.06 12.63 -30.51
N GLN A 38 -11.18 13.91 -30.86
CA GLN A 38 -10.49 14.60 -31.95
C GLN A 38 -9.05 15.04 -31.65
N ARG A 39 -8.48 14.72 -30.47
CA ARG A 39 -7.09 15.08 -30.17
C ARG A 39 -6.11 14.52 -31.21
N SER A 40 -5.16 15.36 -31.63
CA SER A 40 -4.03 14.92 -32.45
C SER A 40 -3.19 13.85 -31.73
N ALA A 41 -2.49 13.01 -32.50
CA ALA A 41 -1.62 11.98 -31.93
C ALA A 41 -0.55 12.58 -31.00
N ALA A 42 -0.01 13.74 -31.35
CA ALA A 42 0.97 14.46 -30.52
C ALA A 42 0.36 14.92 -29.18
N ALA A 43 -0.87 15.44 -29.18
CA ALA A 43 -1.55 15.86 -27.95
C ALA A 43 -1.87 14.65 -27.04
N LYS A 44 -2.31 13.53 -27.62
CA LYS A 44 -2.51 12.26 -26.89
C LYS A 44 -1.21 11.78 -26.25
N GLN A 45 -0.10 11.83 -27.00
CA GLN A 45 1.21 11.43 -26.49
C GLN A 45 1.69 12.35 -25.37
N ALA A 46 1.57 13.68 -25.52
CA ALA A 46 1.96 14.63 -24.49
C ALA A 46 1.22 14.42 -23.16
N CYS A 47 -0.10 14.19 -23.22
CA CYS A 47 -0.90 13.89 -22.03
C CYS A 47 -0.45 12.60 -21.34
N ARG A 48 -0.21 11.52 -22.12
CA ARG A 48 0.27 10.24 -21.58
C ARG A 48 1.64 10.39 -20.92
N SER A 49 2.60 11.03 -21.60
CA SER A 49 3.94 11.24 -21.07
C SER A 49 3.94 12.09 -19.80
N ALA A 50 3.12 13.15 -19.75
CA ALA A 50 2.99 13.97 -18.55
C ALA A 50 2.40 13.17 -17.37
N ASN A 51 1.39 12.33 -17.62
CA ASN A 51 0.79 11.47 -16.60
C ASN A 51 1.78 10.41 -16.09
N GLU A 52 2.47 9.71 -17.00
CA GLU A 52 3.49 8.73 -16.64
C GLU A 52 4.64 9.36 -15.83
N GLN A 53 5.06 10.56 -16.20
CA GLN A 53 6.10 11.28 -15.46
C GLN A 53 5.62 11.65 -14.05
N ALA A 54 4.41 12.18 -13.89
CA ALA A 54 3.84 12.49 -12.58
C ALA A 54 3.75 11.24 -11.69
N ILE A 55 3.20 10.14 -12.22
CA ILE A 55 3.12 8.86 -11.50
C ILE A 55 4.50 8.39 -11.06
N ARG A 56 5.49 8.36 -11.96
CA ARG A 56 6.87 7.92 -11.63
C ARG A 56 7.52 8.78 -10.54
N SER A 57 7.33 10.10 -10.58
CA SER A 57 7.85 11.00 -9.57
C SER A 57 7.19 10.78 -8.20
N ILE A 58 5.87 10.58 -8.18
CA ILE A 58 5.14 10.24 -6.94
C ILE A 58 5.61 8.89 -6.38
N GLU A 59 5.75 7.87 -7.21
CA GLU A 59 6.23 6.55 -6.80
C GLU A 59 7.66 6.59 -6.24
N ALA A 60 8.54 7.40 -6.83
CA ALA A 60 9.89 7.61 -6.33
C ALA A 60 9.86 8.28 -4.94
N LEU A 61 9.06 9.33 -4.76
CA LEU A 61 8.88 9.99 -3.48
C LEU A 61 8.29 9.04 -2.43
N ALA A 62 7.23 8.30 -2.76
CA ALA A 62 6.56 7.38 -1.85
C ALA A 62 7.52 6.29 -1.34
N ARG A 63 8.33 5.70 -2.24
CA ARG A 63 9.36 4.72 -1.85
C ARG A 63 10.41 5.32 -0.92
N HIS A 64 10.88 6.54 -1.22
CA HIS A 64 11.85 7.24 -0.38
C HIS A 64 11.28 7.55 1.01
N CYS A 65 10.06 8.09 1.06
CA CYS A 65 9.34 8.41 2.29
C CYS A 65 9.16 7.16 3.16
N ARG A 66 8.74 6.05 2.54
CA ARG A 66 8.58 4.76 3.21
C ARG A 66 9.89 4.23 3.80
N HIS A 67 10.99 4.32 3.06
CA HIS A 67 12.30 3.84 3.51
C HIS A 67 12.86 4.68 4.66
N ASN A 68 12.62 6.00 4.66
CA ASN A 68 13.16 6.94 5.63
C ASN A 68 12.18 7.33 6.75
N ASN A 69 11.02 6.65 6.83
CA ASN A 69 9.94 6.96 7.77
C ASN A 69 9.51 8.44 7.78
N GLN A 70 9.49 9.05 6.59
CA GLN A 70 9.00 10.41 6.35
C GLN A 70 7.60 10.34 5.73
N ASP A 71 6.81 11.39 5.89
CA ASP A 71 5.45 11.44 5.36
C ASP A 71 5.23 12.74 4.60
N ALA A 72 5.11 12.64 3.27
CA ALA A 72 4.86 13.77 2.39
C ALA A 72 3.53 14.46 2.67
N ARG A 73 2.53 13.76 3.24
CA ARG A 73 1.20 14.33 3.56
C ARG A 73 1.27 15.49 4.56
N LYS A 74 2.36 15.57 5.32
CA LYS A 74 2.63 16.66 6.28
C LYS A 74 3.18 17.92 5.60
N SER A 75 3.52 17.84 4.32
CA SER A 75 4.05 18.96 3.55
C SER A 75 2.94 19.73 2.84
N PRO A 76 2.98 21.08 2.82
CA PRO A 76 2.07 21.88 2.00
C PRO A 76 2.14 21.54 0.51
N LEU A 77 3.27 21.03 0.02
CA LEU A 77 3.44 20.66 -1.39
C LEU A 77 2.65 19.41 -1.79
N TYR A 78 2.15 18.63 -0.82
CA TYR A 78 1.34 17.44 -1.09
C TYR A 78 0.02 17.79 -1.78
N GLU A 79 -0.57 18.95 -1.46
CA GLU A 79 -1.79 19.44 -2.14
C GLU A 79 -1.62 19.57 -3.65
N ALA A 80 -0.38 19.79 -4.13
CA ALA A 80 -0.09 19.89 -5.55
C ALA A 80 -0.29 18.57 -6.31
N PHE A 81 -0.39 17.43 -5.62
CA PHE A 81 -0.59 16.12 -6.24
C PHE A 81 -2.00 15.95 -6.79
N GLY A 82 -3.00 16.65 -6.20
CA GLY A 82 -4.39 16.64 -6.66
C GLY A 82 -4.93 15.22 -6.85
N ASP A 83 -5.49 14.96 -8.02
CA ASP A 83 -6.11 13.66 -8.36
C ASP A 83 -5.12 12.49 -8.41
N LEU A 84 -3.81 12.73 -8.32
CA LEU A 84 -2.79 11.67 -8.25
C LEU A 84 -2.32 11.39 -6.82
N ALA A 85 -2.87 12.07 -5.80
CA ALA A 85 -2.52 11.84 -4.40
C ALA A 85 -2.72 10.37 -3.97
N TRP A 86 -3.75 9.69 -4.49
CA TRP A 86 -3.99 8.27 -4.21
C TRP A 86 -2.83 7.36 -4.63
N VAL A 87 -2.07 7.73 -5.68
CA VAL A 87 -0.88 6.98 -6.11
C VAL A 87 0.20 7.04 -5.04
N TYR A 88 0.37 8.20 -4.38
CA TYR A 88 1.29 8.32 -3.26
C TYR A 88 0.83 7.42 -2.12
N ASP A 89 -0.45 7.52 -1.72
CA ASP A 89 -0.98 6.81 -0.56
C ASP A 89 -0.85 5.29 -0.73
N GLU A 90 -1.25 4.77 -1.89
CA GLU A 90 -1.12 3.34 -2.21
C GLU A 90 0.35 2.88 -2.10
N ARG A 91 1.27 3.65 -2.66
CA ARG A 91 2.69 3.27 -2.76
C ARG A 91 3.47 3.49 -1.47
N PHE A 92 3.07 4.50 -0.69
CA PHE A 92 3.67 4.83 0.59
C PHE A 92 3.25 3.83 1.65
N GLU A 93 1.96 3.49 1.70
CA GLU A 93 1.44 2.54 2.69
C GLU A 93 1.81 1.10 2.32
N GLN A 94 1.76 0.68 1.05
CA GLN A 94 2.10 -0.70 0.69
C GLN A 94 3.53 -1.07 1.14
N GLY A 95 3.64 -2.07 2.02
CA GLY A 95 4.90 -2.56 2.58
C GLY A 95 5.55 -1.65 3.62
N ARG A 96 4.86 -0.62 4.13
CA ARG A 96 5.37 0.23 5.21
C ARG A 96 5.42 -0.56 6.52
N VAL A 97 6.50 -0.39 7.26
CA VAL A 97 6.64 -0.98 8.59
C VAL A 97 5.93 -0.09 9.61
N VAL A 98 4.92 -0.62 10.27
CA VAL A 98 4.10 0.09 11.26
C VAL A 98 4.33 -0.54 12.63
N PRO A 99 4.93 0.19 13.59
CA PRO A 99 5.01 -0.26 14.97
C PRO A 99 3.60 -0.22 15.59
N CYS A 100 3.20 -1.33 16.18
CA CYS A 100 1.94 -1.48 16.89
C CYS A 100 2.17 -1.34 18.39
N LEU A 101 1.42 -0.48 19.06
CA LEU A 101 1.46 -0.34 20.51
C LEU A 101 0.57 -1.39 21.20
N HIS A 102 -0.62 -1.61 20.65
CA HIS A 102 -1.63 -2.52 21.18
C HIS A 102 -2.07 -3.50 20.10
N LEU A 103 -1.64 -4.76 20.23
CA LEU A 103 -2.03 -5.80 19.29
C LEU A 103 -3.50 -6.15 19.51
N THR A 104 -4.30 -5.98 18.46
CA THR A 104 -5.70 -6.42 18.39
C THR A 104 -5.97 -7.08 17.04
N PRO A 105 -6.96 -7.97 16.91
CA PRO A 105 -7.39 -8.50 15.62
C PRO A 105 -7.70 -7.38 14.62
N GLU A 106 -8.32 -6.29 15.05
CA GLU A 106 -8.59 -5.12 14.21
C GLU A 106 -7.30 -4.48 13.67
N SER A 107 -6.29 -4.27 14.52
CA SER A 107 -5.01 -3.69 14.10
C SER A 107 -4.28 -4.57 13.07
N ILE A 108 -4.38 -5.90 13.23
CA ILE A 108 -3.81 -6.89 12.30
C ILE A 108 -4.56 -6.85 10.98
N TYR A 109 -5.89 -6.87 11.01
CA TYR A 109 -6.74 -6.80 9.83
C TYR A 109 -6.48 -5.54 9.02
N GLN A 110 -6.49 -4.36 9.65
CA GLN A 110 -6.22 -3.09 8.98
C GLN A 110 -4.81 -3.06 8.35
N ALA A 111 -3.80 -3.58 9.06
CA ALA A 111 -2.45 -3.66 8.50
C ALA A 111 -2.40 -4.55 7.25
N ILE A 112 -3.03 -5.72 7.28
CA ILE A 112 -3.09 -6.65 6.14
C ILE A 112 -3.89 -6.07 4.97
N GLU A 113 -5.01 -5.39 5.27
CA GLU A 113 -5.89 -4.79 4.26
C GLU A 113 -5.17 -3.68 3.47
N VAL A 114 -4.40 -2.85 4.18
CA VAL A 114 -3.58 -1.80 3.58
C VAL A 114 -2.28 -2.35 2.95
N GLY A 115 -1.86 -3.56 3.35
CA GLY A 115 -0.61 -4.17 2.90
C GLY A 115 0.62 -3.69 3.67
N ASN A 116 0.43 -3.19 4.89
CA ASN A 116 1.48 -2.79 5.82
C ASN A 116 2.18 -4.02 6.43
N THR A 117 3.43 -3.85 6.86
CA THR A 117 4.11 -4.77 7.76
C THR A 117 3.89 -4.33 9.20
N LEU A 118 3.13 -5.09 9.98
CA LEU A 118 2.89 -4.78 11.39
C LEU A 118 4.05 -5.33 12.24
N LYS A 119 4.64 -4.50 13.09
CA LYS A 119 5.62 -4.93 14.10
C LYS A 119 5.07 -4.77 15.49
N TRP A 120 5.10 -5.82 16.29
CA TRP A 120 4.68 -5.78 17.69
C TRP A 120 5.61 -6.65 18.53
N GLN A 121 6.32 -6.03 19.48
CA GLN A 121 7.40 -6.70 20.22
C GLN A 121 8.37 -7.41 19.26
N GLU A 122 8.64 -8.69 19.49
CA GLU A 122 9.49 -9.54 18.67
C GLU A 122 8.77 -10.11 17.42
N TRP A 123 7.49 -9.81 17.24
CA TRP A 123 6.70 -10.32 16.12
C TRP A 123 6.67 -9.34 14.94
N THR A 124 6.76 -9.91 13.74
CA THR A 124 6.57 -9.18 12.48
C THR A 124 5.52 -9.89 11.63
N ILE A 125 4.46 -9.18 11.25
CA ILE A 125 3.38 -9.69 10.40
C ILE A 125 3.47 -8.99 9.05
N THR A 126 3.55 -9.77 7.98
CA THR A 126 3.67 -9.28 6.60
C THR A 126 2.59 -9.90 5.73
N SER A 127 2.11 -9.16 4.74
CA SER A 127 1.23 -9.68 3.70
C SER A 127 1.92 -9.62 2.34
N SER A 128 1.79 -10.65 1.53
CA SER A 128 2.20 -10.61 0.12
C SER A 128 1.31 -9.66 -0.68
N ARG A 129 1.73 -9.37 -1.92
CA ARG A 129 0.85 -8.67 -2.87
C ARG A 129 -0.38 -9.55 -3.15
N PRO A 130 -1.57 -8.95 -3.37
CA PRO A 130 -2.73 -9.70 -3.82
C PRO A 130 -2.38 -10.53 -5.06
N LYS A 131 -2.78 -11.80 -5.05
CA LYS A 131 -2.68 -12.70 -6.18
C LYS A 131 -4.09 -13.15 -6.55
N GLU A 132 -4.36 -13.17 -7.85
CA GLU A 132 -5.61 -13.73 -8.36
C GLU A 132 -5.60 -15.25 -8.15
N ILE A 133 -6.68 -15.73 -7.56
CA ILE A 133 -6.98 -17.14 -7.32
C ILE A 133 -8.40 -17.43 -7.78
N THR A 134 -8.74 -18.71 -7.87
CA THR A 134 -10.12 -19.15 -8.04
C THR A 134 -10.64 -19.55 -6.66
N ASP A 135 -11.75 -18.96 -6.23
CA ASP A 135 -12.38 -19.32 -4.96
C ASP A 135 -13.07 -20.70 -5.02
N GLU A 136 -13.60 -21.13 -3.89
CA GLU A 136 -14.30 -22.41 -3.76
C GLU A 136 -15.59 -22.52 -4.61
N TYR A 137 -16.08 -21.40 -5.13
CA TYR A 137 -17.25 -21.31 -6.02
C TYR A 137 -16.87 -21.14 -7.50
N GLY A 138 -15.57 -21.22 -7.84
CA GLY A 138 -15.10 -21.07 -9.22
C GLY A 138 -15.02 -19.62 -9.72
N GLN A 139 -15.15 -18.62 -8.84
CA GLN A 139 -15.06 -17.20 -9.20
C GLN A 139 -13.63 -16.66 -9.03
N PRO A 140 -13.23 -15.65 -9.81
CA PRO A 140 -11.98 -14.93 -9.58
C PRO A 140 -12.02 -14.20 -8.22
N ALA A 141 -11.07 -14.53 -7.36
CA ALA A 141 -10.86 -13.89 -6.07
C ALA A 141 -9.41 -13.39 -5.95
N TRP A 142 -9.18 -12.47 -5.01
CA TRP A 142 -7.85 -11.91 -4.75
C TRP A 142 -7.44 -12.20 -3.33
N GLU A 143 -6.38 -12.99 -3.18
CA GLU A 143 -5.88 -13.39 -1.87
C GLU A 143 -4.46 -12.88 -1.63
N ARG A 144 -4.17 -12.53 -0.37
CA ARG A 144 -2.83 -12.23 0.12
C ARG A 144 -2.38 -13.40 0.97
N THR A 145 -1.15 -13.87 0.82
CA THR A 145 -0.53 -14.77 1.81
C THR A 145 -0.07 -13.92 2.98
N VAL A 146 -0.43 -14.29 4.20
CA VAL A 146 0.02 -13.58 5.41
C VAL A 146 1.02 -14.44 6.14
N THR A 147 2.16 -13.85 6.48
CA THR A 147 3.25 -14.52 7.18
C THR A 147 3.55 -13.78 8.47
N ALA A 148 3.50 -14.51 9.60
CA ALA A 148 3.98 -14.03 10.89
C ALA A 148 5.36 -14.62 11.18
N PHE A 149 6.27 -13.78 11.64
CA PHE A 149 7.62 -14.14 12.06
C PHE A 149 7.78 -13.84 13.55
N ASP A 150 8.32 -14.80 14.30
CA ASP A 150 8.77 -14.56 15.67
C ASP A 150 10.23 -14.06 15.68
N GLY A 151 10.66 -13.44 16.78
CA GLY A 151 12.03 -12.91 16.92
C GLY A 151 13.11 -13.99 17.03
N LYS A 152 12.73 -15.27 17.04
CA LYS A 152 13.62 -16.44 17.09
C LYS A 152 13.77 -17.10 15.71
N GLY A 153 13.15 -16.56 14.65
CA GLY A 153 13.21 -17.06 13.28
C GLY A 153 12.13 -18.09 12.93
N GLY A 154 11.18 -18.35 13.82
CA GLY A 154 9.96 -19.09 13.52
C GLY A 154 9.10 -18.33 12.51
N ARG A 155 8.48 -19.06 11.59
CA ARG A 155 7.59 -18.51 10.56
C ARG A 155 6.30 -19.33 10.50
N VAL A 156 5.16 -18.64 10.45
CA VAL A 156 3.85 -19.26 10.28
C VAL A 156 3.14 -18.59 9.12
N PHE A 157 2.65 -19.40 8.19
CA PHE A 157 1.88 -18.98 7.03
C PHE A 157 0.39 -19.16 7.33
N PHE A 158 -0.40 -18.16 6.96
CA PHE A 158 -1.84 -18.18 7.07
C PHE A 158 -2.42 -18.11 5.65
N GLU A 159 -2.89 -19.26 5.19
CA GLU A 159 -3.54 -19.47 3.89
C GLU A 159 -5.03 -19.83 4.13
N ASP A 160 -5.88 -19.66 3.13
CA ASP A 160 -7.24 -20.22 3.07
C ASP A 160 -8.18 -19.85 4.22
N THR A 161 -8.06 -18.63 4.74
CA THR A 161 -8.96 -18.09 5.76
C THR A 161 -9.49 -16.74 5.36
N THR A 162 -10.76 -16.47 5.65
CA THR A 162 -11.35 -15.16 5.47
C THR A 162 -10.53 -14.08 6.21
N PRO A 163 -10.41 -12.86 5.67
CA PRO A 163 -9.52 -11.83 6.22
C PRO A 163 -9.68 -11.54 7.72
N ARG A 164 -10.91 -11.56 8.26
CA ARG A 164 -11.14 -11.28 9.69
C ARG A 164 -10.83 -12.50 10.56
N ALA A 165 -11.24 -13.70 10.15
CA ALA A 165 -10.85 -14.94 10.83
C ALA A 165 -9.33 -15.08 10.90
N ARG A 166 -8.64 -14.76 9.80
CA ARG A 166 -7.18 -14.77 9.75
C ARG A 166 -6.54 -13.84 10.76
N ALA A 167 -7.05 -12.61 10.88
CA ALA A 167 -6.56 -11.65 11.86
C ALA A 167 -6.74 -12.14 13.31
N ARG A 168 -7.86 -12.82 13.60
CA ARG A 168 -8.08 -13.49 14.90
C ARG A 168 -7.09 -14.63 15.14
N GLN A 169 -6.86 -15.49 14.16
CA GLN A 169 -5.90 -16.59 14.28
C GLN A 169 -4.48 -16.09 14.51
N ILE A 170 -4.06 -15.04 13.81
CA ILE A 170 -2.75 -14.40 14.02
C ILE A 170 -2.67 -13.85 15.45
N TYR A 171 -3.72 -13.19 15.92
CA TYR A 171 -3.77 -12.72 17.31
C TYR A 171 -3.63 -13.87 18.30
N THR A 172 -4.43 -14.94 18.17
CA THR A 172 -4.40 -16.09 19.08
C THR A 172 -3.03 -16.77 19.07
N LEU A 173 -2.37 -16.89 17.90
CA LEU A 173 -1.00 -17.40 17.81
C LEU A 173 -0.01 -16.56 18.64
N ILE A 174 -0.09 -15.24 18.50
CA ILE A 174 0.89 -14.31 19.10
C ILE A 174 0.63 -14.11 20.60
N ALA A 175 -0.64 -13.93 20.98
CA ALA A 175 -1.05 -13.67 22.36
C ALA A 175 -1.22 -14.95 23.20
N GLY A 176 -1.26 -16.13 22.57
CA GLY A 176 -1.47 -17.43 23.23
C GLY A 176 -2.88 -17.63 23.79
N SER A 177 -3.82 -16.75 23.47
CA SER A 177 -5.21 -16.79 23.91
C SER A 177 -6.11 -16.05 22.94
N ASP A 178 -7.40 -16.38 22.92
CA ASP A 178 -8.38 -15.69 22.09
C ASP A 178 -8.58 -14.24 22.55
N TYR A 179 -8.87 -13.36 21.60
CA TYR A 179 -9.23 -11.98 21.91
C TYR A 179 -10.58 -11.96 22.64
N GLY A 180 -10.71 -11.09 23.65
CA GLY A 180 -11.92 -10.94 24.44
C GLY A 180 -13.18 -10.59 23.62
N PRO A 181 -14.36 -10.52 24.26
CA PRO A 181 -15.67 -10.66 23.62
C PRO A 181 -16.10 -9.60 22.60
N LYS A 182 -15.31 -8.55 22.33
CA LYS A 182 -15.56 -7.57 21.26
C LYS A 182 -14.25 -7.19 20.58
N ASP A 183 -13.92 -7.90 19.52
CA ASP A 183 -12.77 -7.61 18.65
C ASP A 183 -13.05 -6.55 17.57
N CYS A 184 -14.26 -5.97 17.58
CA CYS A 184 -14.76 -4.96 16.64
C CYS A 184 -14.76 -5.33 15.15
N LEU A 185 -14.30 -6.54 14.78
CA LEU A 185 -14.19 -6.99 13.39
C LEU A 185 -15.53 -7.43 12.79
N GLY A 186 -16.47 -7.90 13.63
CA GLY A 186 -17.72 -8.49 13.17
C GLY A 186 -17.53 -9.84 12.45
N ALA A 187 -18.59 -10.40 11.91
CA ALA A 187 -18.51 -11.64 11.11
C ALA A 187 -17.83 -11.36 9.76
N ASP A 188 -17.17 -12.36 9.18
CA ASP A 188 -16.73 -12.28 7.78
C ASP A 188 -17.92 -12.13 6.84
N ARG A 189 -17.69 -11.50 5.68
CA ARG A 189 -18.73 -11.42 4.65
C ARG A 189 -19.03 -12.83 4.15
N THR A 190 -20.30 -13.21 4.22
CA THR A 190 -20.83 -14.43 3.62
C THR A 190 -20.68 -14.35 2.10
N HIS A 191 -20.34 -15.46 1.45
CA HIS A 191 -20.27 -15.47 0.00
C HIS A 191 -21.66 -15.29 -0.62
N LEU A 192 -21.75 -14.68 -1.81
CA LEU A 192 -23.03 -14.44 -2.49
C LEU A 192 -23.82 -15.74 -2.72
N TYR A 193 -23.15 -16.88 -2.90
CA TYR A 193 -23.78 -18.19 -3.08
C TYR A 193 -24.17 -18.89 -1.76
N GLU A 194 -23.77 -18.37 -0.61
CA GLU A 194 -24.13 -18.90 0.72
C GLU A 194 -25.35 -18.19 1.32
N SER A 195 -25.75 -17.07 0.72
CA SER A 195 -26.85 -16.22 1.18
C SER A 195 -28.23 -16.58 0.61
N TRP A 196 -28.41 -17.79 0.06
CA TRP A 196 -29.67 -18.26 -0.54
C TRP A 196 -30.28 -19.45 0.20
#